data_AF-A0A924ARC2-F1
#
_entry.id   AF-A0A924ARC2-F1
#
_cell.length_a   1.000
_cell.length_b   1.000
_cell.length_c   1.000
_cell.angle_alpha   90.00
_cell.angle_beta   90.00
_cell.angle_gamma   90.00
#
_symmetry.space_group_name_H-M   'P 1'
#
loop_
_entity.id
_entity.type
_entity.pdbx_description
1 polymer ?
#
loop_
_entity_poly.entity_id
_entity_poly.type
_entity_poly.pdbx_seq_one_letter_code
_entity_poly.pdbx_strand_id
1 'polypeptide(L)' 'YGRDAGLRIDHLLLSPALAPALTASNVDRDVRGREKPSDHAPTWIELDLDKIAAPKKKKA' A
#
# COMPACT_ATOMS: atom_id res chain seq x y z
N TYR A 1 -13.11 -6.14 -18.93
CA TYR A 1 -11.68 -5.75 -18.90
C TYR A 1 -10.98 -6.29 -20.14
N GLY A 2 -11.01 -5.58 -21.26
CA GLY A 2 -10.58 -6.18 -22.54
C GLY A 2 -9.11 -6.02 -22.91
N ARG A 3 -8.42 -5.00 -22.39
CA ARG A 3 -7.06 -4.62 -22.87
C ARG A 3 -6.06 -4.24 -21.78
N ASP A 4 -6.46 -4.28 -20.51
CA ASP A 4 -5.64 -3.81 -19.38
C ASP A 4 -4.97 -2.43 -19.62
N ALA A 5 -5.67 -1.53 -20.30
CA ALA A 5 -5.13 -0.25 -20.77
C ALA A 5 -5.41 0.89 -19.77
N GLY A 6 -5.17 0.63 -18.48
CA GLY A 6 -5.39 1.60 -17.40
C GLY A 6 -4.18 2.52 -17.16
N LEU A 7 -4.39 3.56 -16.35
CA LEU A 7 -3.32 4.43 -15.86
C LEU A 7 -3.04 4.13 -14.38
N ARG A 8 -1.77 4.21 -13.97
CA ARG A 8 -1.37 4.18 -12.55
C ARG A 8 -1.29 5.62 -12.05
N ILE A 9 -2.37 6.13 -11.47
CA ILE A 9 -2.45 7.51 -10.98
C ILE A 9 -2.65 7.63 -9.46
N ASP A 10 -3.12 6.57 -8.81
CA ASP A 10 -3.23 6.49 -7.34
C ASP A 10 -1.91 6.01 -6.72
N HIS A 11 -1.30 6.85 -5.88
CA HIS A 11 0.00 6.59 -5.27
C HIS A 11 -0.04 6.75 -3.76
N LEU A 12 0.68 5.89 -3.05
CA LEU A 12 0.86 5.95 -1.60
C LEU A 12 2.33 6.31 -1.32
N LEU A 13 2.58 7.59 -1.06
CA LEU A 13 3.93 8.12 -0.84
C LEU A 13 4.31 8.04 0.64
N LEU A 14 5.52 7.55 0.92
CA LEU A 14 6.05 7.44 2.27
C LEU A 14 7.15 8.47 2.53
N SER A 15 7.20 8.99 3.76
CA SER A 15 8.34 9.78 4.22
C SER A 15 9.57 8.88 4.41
N PRO A 16 10.80 9.43 4.43
CA PRO A 16 12.02 8.65 4.71
C PRO A 16 11.98 7.90 6.04
N ALA A 17 11.26 8.42 7.04
CA ALA A 17 11.09 7.78 8.34
C ALA A 17 10.18 6.54 8.29
N LEU A 18 9.21 6.50 7.37
CA LEU A 18 8.28 5.37 7.20
C LEU A 18 8.74 4.37 6.13
N ALA A 19 9.57 4.79 5.17
CA ALA A 19 10.03 3.93 4.09
C ALA A 19 10.61 2.58 4.56
N PRO A 20 11.39 2.49 5.66
CA PRO A 20 11.90 1.20 6.15
C PRO A 20 10.82 0.25 6.66
N ALA A 21 9.63 0.76 7.02
CA ALA A 21 8.53 -0.05 7.51
C ALA A 21 7.77 -0.76 6.38
N LEU A 22 7.92 -0.36 5.12
CA LEU A 22 7.18 -0.97 4.01
C LEU A 22 7.51 -2.45 3.84
N THR A 23 6.50 -3.32 3.95
CA THR A 23 6.64 -4.77 3.77
C THR A 23 5.99 -5.28 2.50
N ALA A 24 4.87 -4.69 2.10
CA ALA A 24 4.17 -5.04 0.87
C ALA A 24 3.39 -3.85 0.30
N SER A 25 3.10 -3.91 -0.99
CA SER A 25 2.23 -2.97 -1.68
C SER A 25 1.57 -3.66 -2.87
N ASN A 26 0.32 -3.29 -3.16
CA ASN A 26 -0.37 -3.80 -4.34
C ASN A 26 -1.57 -2.93 -4.75
N VAL A 27 -2.26 -3.37 -5.80
CA VAL A 27 -3.55 -2.86 -6.25
C VAL A 27 -4.53 -3.99 -6.42
N ASP A 28 -5.70 -3.85 -5.79
CA ASP A 28 -6.75 -4.86 -5.80
C ASP A 28 -7.60 -4.75 -7.07
N ARG A 29 -7.02 -5.20 -8.18
CA ARG A 29 -7.63 -5.16 -9.52
C ARG A 29 -8.97 -5.92 -9.57
N ASP A 30 -9.10 -6.98 -8.78
CA ASP A 30 -10.31 -7.80 -8.73
C ASP A 30 -11.51 -7.04 -8.15
N VAL A 31 -11.27 -6.07 -7.26
CA VAL A 31 -12.34 -5.22 -6.70
C VAL A 31 -12.97 -4.37 -7.80
N ARG A 32 -12.16 -3.86 -8.73
CA ARG A 32 -12.62 -3.10 -9.89
C ARG A 32 -13.30 -3.98 -10.95
N GLY A 33 -13.16 -5.30 -10.86
CA GLY A 33 -13.86 -6.29 -11.69
C GLY A 33 -15.28 -6.65 -11.25
N ARG A 34 -15.73 -6.15 -10.08
CA ARG A 34 -17.07 -6.42 -9.52
C ARG A 34 -18.18 -5.68 -10.29
N GLU A 35 -19.43 -5.98 -9.95
CA GLU A 35 -20.60 -5.29 -10.53
C GLU A 35 -20.65 -3.81 -10.07
N LYS A 36 -20.94 -2.90 -11.01
CA LYS A 36 -20.99 -1.43 -10.80
C LYS A 36 -19.81 -0.90 -9.97
N PRO A 37 -18.57 -1.19 -10.37
CA PRO A 37 -17.41 -0.77 -9.61
C PRO A 37 -17.16 0.73 -9.80
N SER A 38 -16.38 1.33 -8.90
CA SER A 38 -15.71 2.63 -9.15
C SER A 38 -14.89 2.55 -10.44
N ASP A 39 -14.46 3.68 -11.00
CA ASP A 39 -13.52 3.75 -12.10
C ASP A 39 -12.06 3.44 -11.69
N HIS A 40 -11.71 3.61 -10.40
CA HIS A 40 -10.39 3.30 -9.84
C HIS A 40 -10.37 1.92 -9.13
N ALA A 41 -9.18 1.34 -9.04
CA ALA A 41 -8.92 0.15 -8.22
C ALA A 41 -8.24 0.57 -6.91
N PRO A 42 -8.59 -0.02 -5.75
CA PRO A 42 -7.93 0.28 -4.48
C PRO A 42 -6.43 0.01 -4.53
N THR A 43 -5.62 0.95 -4.07
CA THR A 43 -4.20 0.78 -3.77
C THR A 43 -4.01 0.56 -2.28
N TRP A 44 -3.03 -0.26 -1.90
CA TRP A 44 -2.71 -0.50 -0.50
C TRP A 44 -1.22 -0.74 -0.28
N ILE A 45 -0.81 -0.54 0.98
CA ILE A 45 0.51 -0.88 1.50
C ILE A 45 0.34 -1.59 2.86
N GLU A 46 1.28 -2.45 3.19
CA GLU A 46 1.48 -2.99 4.53
C GLU A 46 2.75 -2.39 5.13
N LEU A 47 2.66 -2.01 6.41
CA LEU A 47 3.75 -1.43 7.17
C LEU A 47 4.01 -2.27 8.42
N ASP A 48 5.25 -2.71 8.59
CA ASP A 48 5.77 -3.25 9.84
C ASP A 48 6.35 -2.11 10.68
N LEU A 49 5.53 -1.63 11.62
CA LEU A 49 5.87 -0.49 12.47
C LEU A 49 6.95 -0.83 13.50
N ASP A 50 7.22 -2.10 13.78
CA ASP A 50 8.29 -2.48 14.71
C ASP A 50 9.67 -2.18 14.11
N LYS A 51 9.80 -2.12 12.78
CA LYS A 51 11.05 -1.74 12.08
C LYS A 51 11.47 -0.29 12.30
N ILE A 52 10.52 0.57 12.69
CA ILE A 52 10.73 2.00 12.88
C ILE A 52 10.38 2.44 14.31
N ALA A 53 9.96 1.50 15.16
CA ALA A 53 9.73 1.76 16.56
C ALA A 53 11.06 2.07 17.25
N ALA A 54 11.06 3.12 18.09
CA ALA A 54 12.23 3.46 18.90
C ALA A 54 12.66 2.26 19.76
N PRO A 55 13.98 2.09 20.03
CA PRO A 55 14.46 0.97 20.81
C PRO A 55 13.78 0.93 22.18
N LYS A 56 13.17 -0.21 22.52
CA LYS A 56 12.64 -0.44 23.87
C LYS A 56 13.80 -0.27 24.85
N LYS A 57 13.69 0.68 25.80
CA LYS A 57 14.68 0.86 26.87
C LYS A 57 14.95 -0.52 27.50
N LYS A 58 16.21 -1.00 27.46
CA LYS A 58 16.60 -2.19 28.22
C LYS A 58 16.30 -1.90 29.70
N LYS A 59 15.49 -2.75 30.33
CA LYS A 59 15.34 -2.71 31.80
C LYS A 59 16.71 -3.06 32.40
N ALA A 60 17.21 -2.18 33.26
CA ALA A 60 18.37 -2.43 34.10
C ALA A 60 18.05 -3.53 35.13
#